data_AF-A0A1H2HE21-F1
#
_entry.id   AF-A0A1H2HE21-F1
#
_cell.length_a   1.000
_cell.length_b   1.000
_cell.length_c   1.000
_cell.angle_alpha   90.00
_cell.angle_beta   90.00
_cell.angle_gamma   90.00
#
_symmetry.space_group_name_H-M   'P 1'
#
loop_
_entity.id
_entity.type
_entity.pdbx_description
1 polymer ?
#
loop_
_entity_poly.entity_id
_entity_poly.type
_entity_poly.pdbx_seq_one_letter_code
_entity_poly.pdbx_strand_id
1 'polypeptide(L)'
;MPFSDDDLESFYREIEARTAFHELMHQRPARRSERRIEKAECPTPDKLPFSSPADALDGIDRIKRRALGALSLRYYECMCGAWHITSSAQLPYRPAPPAPRRRKGKKKR
;
A
#
# COMPACT_ATOMS: atom_id res chain seq x y z
N MET A 1 -36.17 1.25 -13.29
CA MET A 1 -36.12 2.72 -13.08
C MET A 1 -34.76 3.20 -13.56
N PRO A 2 -34.68 4.07 -14.58
CA PRO A 2 -33.45 4.78 -14.88
C PRO A 2 -33.18 5.80 -13.75
N PHE A 3 -31.91 6.01 -13.41
CA PHE A 3 -31.50 7.05 -12.46
C PHE A 3 -31.83 8.43 -13.03
N SER A 4 -32.18 9.39 -12.18
CA SER A 4 -32.29 10.79 -12.60
C SER A 4 -30.89 11.39 -12.77
N ASP A 5 -30.75 12.41 -13.62
CA ASP A 5 -29.47 13.11 -13.81
C ASP A 5 -28.97 13.74 -12.49
N ASP A 6 -29.90 14.19 -11.62
CA ASP A 6 -29.58 14.75 -10.29
C ASP A 6 -29.00 13.69 -9.33
N ASP A 7 -29.52 12.46 -9.37
CA ASP A 7 -28.97 11.34 -8.59
C ASP A 7 -27.55 10.98 -9.07
N LEU A 8 -27.34 11.07 -10.39
CA LEU A 8 -26.05 10.79 -11.02
C LEU A 8 -25.00 11.82 -10.60
N GLU A 9 -25.34 13.11 -10.65
CA GLU A 9 -24.43 14.19 -10.26
C GLU A 9 -24.08 14.12 -8.77
N SER A 10 -25.07 13.85 -7.91
CA SER A 10 -24.87 13.67 -6.47
C SER A 10 -23.92 12.51 -6.16
N PHE A 11 -24.06 11.41 -6.89
CA PHE A 11 -23.17 10.26 -6.77
C PHE A 11 -21.74 10.58 -7.18
N TYR A 12 -21.54 11.29 -8.31
CA TYR A 12 -20.19 11.70 -8.73
C TYR A 12 -19.54 12.69 -7.76
N ARG A 13 -20.31 13.66 -7.23
CA ARG A 13 -19.86 14.59 -6.19
C ARG A 13 -19.37 13.87 -4.93
N GLU A 14 -20.07 12.82 -4.49
CA GLU A 14 -19.66 12.03 -3.33
C GLU A 14 -18.33 11.30 -3.61
N ILE A 15 -18.18 10.72 -4.79
CA ILE A 15 -16.94 10.04 -5.20
C ILE A 15 -15.78 11.05 -5.23
N GLU A 16 -15.95 12.19 -5.90
CA GLU A 16 -14.93 13.24 -5.98
C GLU A 16 -14.50 13.72 -4.59
N ALA A 17 -15.45 13.96 -3.69
CA ALA A 17 -15.16 14.35 -2.31
C ALA A 17 -14.36 13.28 -1.56
N ARG A 18 -14.67 11.99 -1.78
CA ARG A 18 -13.95 10.86 -1.17
C ARG A 18 -12.56 10.67 -1.77
N THR A 19 -12.36 10.99 -3.04
CA THR A 19 -11.09 10.81 -3.75
C THR A 19 -10.20 12.06 -3.80
N ALA A 20 -10.67 13.23 -3.37
CA ALA A 20 -9.88 14.48 -3.39
C ALA A 20 -8.51 14.38 -2.69
N PHE A 21 -8.38 13.51 -1.67
CA PHE A 21 -7.10 13.24 -1.00
C PHE A 21 -6.08 12.51 -1.89
N HIS A 22 -6.53 11.78 -2.91
CA HIS A 22 -5.67 11.12 -3.88
C HIS A 22 -4.91 12.14 -4.73
N GLU A 23 -5.59 13.20 -5.16
CA GLU A 23 -5.05 14.25 -6.05
C GLU A 23 -3.98 15.12 -5.36
N LEU A 24 -4.20 15.46 -4.09
CA LEU A 24 -3.22 16.19 -3.26
C LEU A 24 -1.93 15.38 -3.01
N MET A 25 -1.97 14.06 -3.12
CA MET A 25 -0.82 13.19 -2.84
C MET A 25 0.06 12.92 -4.07
N HIS A 26 -0.47 13.11 -5.30
CA HIS A 26 0.31 13.05 -6.54
C HIS A 26 1.32 14.19 -6.68
N GLN A 27 1.16 15.27 -5.91
CA GLN A 27 2.11 16.38 -5.87
C GLN A 27 3.34 16.11 -4.99
N ARG A 28 3.39 14.97 -4.30
CA ARG A 28 4.53 14.65 -3.44
C ARG A 28 5.63 14.02 -4.27
N PRO A 29 6.79 14.67 -4.47
CA PRO A 29 7.88 14.09 -5.27
C PRO A 29 8.38 12.84 -4.56
N ALA A 30 8.04 11.67 -5.10
CA ALA A 30 8.60 10.41 -4.66
C ALA A 30 10.11 10.49 -4.93
N ARG A 31 10.92 10.45 -3.87
CA ARG A 31 12.38 10.33 -4.01
C ARG A 31 12.67 8.99 -4.68
N ARG A 32 12.82 9.03 -6.00
CA ARG A 32 13.21 7.88 -6.84
C ARG A 32 14.55 7.37 -6.34
N SER A 33 14.54 6.26 -5.60
CA SER A 33 15.74 5.46 -5.42
C SER A 33 16.11 4.86 -6.78
N GLU A 34 17.25 5.28 -7.30
CA GLU A 34 17.85 4.84 -8.56
C GLU A 34 18.25 3.36 -8.48
N ARG A 35 17.28 2.46 -8.65
CA ARG A 35 17.52 1.13 -9.21
C ARG A 35 16.61 0.99 -10.41
N ARG A 36 17.10 1.50 -11.53
CA ARG A 36 16.58 1.30 -12.87
C ARG A 36 16.87 -0.15 -13.28
N ILE A 37 16.24 -1.10 -12.60
CA ILE A 37 15.93 -2.38 -13.21
C ILE A 37 14.86 -2.02 -14.23
N GLU A 38 15.02 -2.45 -15.48
CA GLU A 38 14.00 -2.30 -16.54
C GLU A 38 12.67 -2.78 -15.99
N LYS A 39 11.84 -1.85 -15.50
CA LYS A 39 10.68 -2.19 -14.69
C LYS A 39 9.65 -2.80 -15.61
N ALA A 40 9.38 -4.09 -15.42
CA ALA A 40 8.11 -4.66 -15.81
C ALA A 40 7.00 -3.69 -15.36
N GLU A 41 6.08 -3.40 -16.28
CA GLU A 41 5.01 -2.45 -16.08
C GLU A 41 4.25 -2.84 -14.81
N CYS A 42 4.22 -1.93 -13.83
CA CYS A 42 3.57 -2.24 -12.56
C CYS A 42 2.09 -2.53 -12.84
N PRO A 43 1.53 -3.66 -12.39
CA PRO A 43 0.11 -3.96 -12.59
C PRO A 43 -0.82 -2.95 -11.89
N THR A 44 -0.28 -2.14 -10.97
CA THR A 44 -1.00 -1.06 -10.30
C THR A 44 -0.14 0.21 -10.34
N PRO A 45 -0.05 0.90 -11.49
CA PRO A 45 0.77 2.10 -11.63
C PRO A 45 0.20 3.27 -10.82
N ASP A 46 -1.12 3.29 -10.60
CA ASP A 46 -1.82 4.36 -9.88
C ASP A 46 -1.70 4.24 -8.35
N LYS A 47 -1.22 3.10 -7.83
CA LYS A 47 -1.09 2.87 -6.39
C LYS A 47 0.29 3.30 -5.90
N LEU A 48 0.31 4.08 -4.82
CA LEU A 48 1.55 4.52 -4.19
C LEU A 48 2.41 3.32 -3.74
N PRO A 49 3.63 3.17 -4.31
CA PRO A 49 4.57 2.15 -3.89
C PRO A 49 5.25 2.55 -2.58
N PHE A 50 5.42 1.59 -1.67
CA PHE A 50 6.27 1.72 -0.49
C PHE A 50 7.71 1.32 -0.84
N SER A 51 8.67 2.04 -0.27
CA SER A 51 10.10 1.79 -0.50
C SER A 51 10.63 0.60 0.30
N SER A 52 9.97 0.24 1.40
CA SER A 52 10.38 -0.87 2.27
C SER A 52 9.18 -1.66 2.81
N PRO A 53 9.40 -2.92 3.25
CA PRO A 53 8.36 -3.69 3.92
C PRO A 53 7.87 -3.04 5.22
N ALA A 54 8.75 -2.33 5.92
CA ALA A 54 8.41 -1.63 7.16
C ALA A 54 7.45 -0.46 6.89
N ASP A 55 7.70 0.32 5.82
CA ASP A 55 6.80 1.41 5.43
C ASP A 55 5.41 0.89 5.02
N ALA A 56 5.37 -0.27 4.35
CA ALA A 56 4.12 -0.92 3.98
C ALA A 56 3.33 -1.41 5.21
N LEU A 57 4.01 -1.96 6.23
CA LEU A 57 3.40 -2.33 7.51
C LEU A 57 2.84 -1.11 8.23
N ASP A 58 3.60 -0.03 8.34
CA ASP A 58 3.14 1.23 8.93
C ASP A 58 1.92 1.79 8.18
N GLY A 59 1.90 1.66 6.85
CA GLY A 59 0.76 2.00 6.00
C GLY A 59 -0.48 1.19 6.36
N ILE A 60 -0.34 -0.12 6.54
CA ILE A 60 -1.43 -1.01 6.97
C ILE A 60 -1.98 -0.59 8.32
N ASP A 61 -1.12 -0.31 9.29
CA ASP A 61 -1.55 0.10 10.64
C ASP A 61 -2.26 1.45 10.65
N ARG A 62 -1.88 2.39 9.77
CA ARG A 62 -2.61 3.65 9.59
C ARG A 62 -4.00 3.42 9.00
N ILE A 63 -4.13 2.52 8.03
CA ILE A 63 -5.42 2.20 7.41
C ILE A 63 -6.33 1.50 8.42
N LYS A 64 -5.81 0.50 9.16
CA LYS A 64 -6.56 -0.21 10.20
C LYS A 64 -7.08 0.73 11.29
N ARG A 65 -6.28 1.73 11.70
CA ARG A 65 -6.69 2.72 12.69
C ARG A 65 -7.85 3.62 12.23
N ARG A 66 -8.01 3.83 10.93
CA ARG A 66 -9.07 4.68 10.36
C ARG A 66 -10.31 3.89 9.95
N ALA A 67 -10.18 2.59 9.69
CA ALA A 67 -11.28 1.75 9.25
C ALA A 67 -12.11 1.24 10.44
N LEU A 68 -13.43 1.39 10.35
CA LEU A 68 -14.37 0.76 11.26
C LEU A 68 -14.59 -0.69 10.82
N GLY A 69 -13.74 -1.61 11.28
CA GLY A 69 -13.86 -3.05 11.02
C GLY A 69 -12.53 -3.80 10.90
N ALA A 70 -12.60 -5.13 10.94
CA ALA A 70 -11.43 -5.99 10.81
C ALA A 70 -10.98 -6.10 9.33
N LEU A 71 -10.19 -5.15 8.86
CA LEU A 71 -9.56 -5.23 7.54
C LEU A 71 -8.35 -6.18 7.55
N SER A 72 -8.44 -7.27 6.77
CA SER A 72 -7.32 -8.17 6.50
C SER A 72 -6.43 -7.63 5.39
N LEU A 73 -5.58 -6.66 5.71
CA LEU A 73 -4.60 -6.10 4.78
C LEU A 73 -3.25 -6.83 4.87
N ARG A 74 -2.61 -7.00 3.72
CA ARG A 74 -1.28 -7.60 3.55
C ARG A 74 -0.43 -6.72 2.66
N TYR A 75 0.88 -6.92 2.69
CA TYR A 75 1.82 -6.26 1.79
C TYR A 75 2.58 -7.29 0.96
N TYR A 76 2.98 -6.94 -0.26
CA TYR A 76 3.75 -7.81 -1.15
C TYR A 76 4.79 -7.00 -1.94
N GLU A 77 5.87 -7.65 -2.35
CA GLU A 77 6.83 -7.10 -3.28
C GLU A 77 6.30 -7.30 -4.70
N CYS A 78 6.04 -6.20 -5.39
CA CYS A 78 5.53 -6.18 -6.75
C CYS A 78 6.67 -6.38 -7.76
N MET A 79 6.34 -6.87 -8.96
CA MET A 79 7.29 -7.04 -10.06
C MET A 79 8.01 -5.75 -10.47
N CYS A 80 7.46 -4.57 -10.13
CA CYS A 80 8.11 -3.28 -10.33
C CYS A 80 9.23 -2.97 -9.31
N GLY A 81 9.51 -3.91 -8.40
CA GLY A 81 10.52 -3.82 -7.34
C GLY A 81 10.10 -2.96 -6.15
N ALA A 82 8.81 -2.68 -5.99
CA ALA A 82 8.28 -1.88 -4.89
C ALA A 82 7.27 -2.65 -4.05
N TRP A 83 7.02 -2.16 -2.83
CA TRP A 83 6.10 -2.81 -1.89
C TRP A 83 4.70 -2.23 -2.01
N HIS A 84 3.68 -3.07 -2.13
CA HIS A 84 2.28 -2.63 -2.26
C HIS A 84 1.40 -3.29 -1.21
N ILE A 85 0.31 -2.60 -0.80
CA ILE A 85 -0.69 -3.12 0.12
C ILE A 85 -1.87 -3.68 -0.67
N THR A 86 -2.40 -4.82 -0.24
CA THR A 86 -3.55 -5.50 -0.83
C THR A 86 -4.49 -6.01 0.24
N SER A 87 -5.79 -5.99 -0.06
CA SER A 87 -6.84 -6.66 0.72
C SER A 87 -7.12 -8.08 0.22
N SER A 88 -6.55 -8.49 -0.93
CA SER A 88 -6.82 -9.81 -1.50
C SER A 88 -6.17 -10.91 -0.66
N ALA A 89 -7.00 -11.85 -0.20
CA ALA A 89 -6.55 -13.03 0.54
C ALA A 89 -5.76 -14.03 -0.32
N GLN A 90 -5.89 -13.95 -1.65
CA GLN A 90 -5.44 -14.96 -2.61
C GLN A 90 -3.99 -14.80 -3.10
N LEU A 91 -3.28 -13.74 -2.71
CA LEU A 91 -1.87 -13.62 -3.08
C LEU A 91 -1.01 -14.51 -2.16
N PRO A 92 -0.19 -15.44 -2.72
CA PRO A 92 0.76 -16.23 -1.95
C PRO A 92 1.84 -15.30 -1.41
N TYR A 93 1.64 -14.83 -0.19
CA TYR A 93 2.60 -14.03 0.55
C TYR A 93 3.79 -14.91 0.95
N ARG A 94 5.00 -14.51 0.58
CA ARG A 94 6.24 -15.05 1.16
C ARG A 94 6.59 -14.16 2.37
N PRO A 95 6.30 -14.59 3.62
CA PRO A 95 6.70 -13.82 4.78
C PRO A 95 8.20 -13.55 4.74
N ALA A 96 8.57 -12.27 4.91
CA ALA A 96 9.96 -11.92 5.16
C ALA A 96 10.40 -12.69 6.42
N PRO A 97 11.49 -13.48 6.35
CA PRO A 97 11.92 -14.26 7.49
C PRO A 97 12.20 -13.32 8.68
N PRO A 98 11.79 -13.69 9.90
CA PRO A 98 12.02 -12.86 11.07
C PRO A 98 13.52 -12.59 11.21
N ALA A 99 13.89 -11.33 11.42
CA ALA A 99 15.28 -10.92 11.55
C ALA A 99 16.01 -11.81 12.58
N PRO A 100 17.23 -12.31 12.27
CA PRO A 100 17.92 -13.22 13.16
C PRO A 100 18.17 -12.53 14.51
N ARG A 101 17.62 -13.11 15.57
CA ARG A 101 17.83 -12.63 16.94
C ARG A 101 19.32 -12.77 17.25
N ARG A 102 20.04 -11.64 17.37
CA ARG A 102 21.42 -11.58 17.85
C ARG A 102 21.52 -12.30 19.19
N ARG A 103 22.06 -13.52 19.20
CA ARG A 103 22.46 -14.21 20.43
C ARG A 103 23.59 -13.40 21.07
N LYS A 104 23.29 -12.65 22.13
CA LYS A 104 24.32 -12.05 22.98
C LYS A 104 25.13 -13.19 23.60
N GLY A 105 26.36 -13.37 23.10
CA GLY A 105 27.31 -14.34 23.61
C GLY A 105 27.53 -14.15 25.11
N LYS A 106 27.31 -15.21 25.87
CA LYS A 106 27.60 -15.32 27.30
C LYS A 106 29.12 -15.29 27.47
N LYS A 107 29.68 -14.17 27.94
CA LYS A 107 31.09 -14.05 28.35
C LYS A 107 31.37 -15.13 29.40
N LYS A 108 32.23 -16.10 29.08
CA LYS A 108 32.80 -17.03 30.07
C LYS A 108 33.77 -16.24 30.95
N ARG A 109 33.59 -16.33 32.27
CA ARG A 109 34.60 -16.01 33.28
C ARG A 109 35.65 -17.11 33.29
#